data_AF-A0A0D5ZEH9-F1
#
_entry.id   AF-A0A0D5ZEH9-F1
#
_cell.length_a   1.000
_cell.length_b   1.000
_cell.length_c   1.000
_cell.angle_alpha   90.00
_cell.angle_beta   90.00
_cell.angle_gamma   90.00
#
_symmetry.space_group_name_H-M   'P 1'
#
loop_
_entity.id
_entity.type
_entity.pdbx_description
1 polymer ?
#
loop_
_entity_poly.entity_id
_entity_poly.type
_entity_poly.pdbx_seq_one_letter_code
_entity_poly.pdbx_strand_id
1 'polypeptide(L)'
;MKRKNNAISKRLHRMGRMILMGNSEMQWNDMLDLYRSRERVEKGFRDMKSDLEALPMGTHTDETMHGYLLVQFVALILDLR
;
A
#
# COMPACT_ATOMS: atom_id res chain seq x y z
N MET A 1 35.55 -19.66 -6.93
CA MET A 1 34.47 -19.85 -5.92
C MET A 1 33.38 -20.73 -6.54
N LYS A 2 33.19 -22.00 -6.10
CA LYS A 2 32.17 -22.91 -6.66
C LYS A 2 30.78 -22.58 -6.08
N ARG A 3 29.79 -22.25 -6.93
CA ARG A 3 28.40 -22.03 -6.51
C ARG A 3 27.79 -23.34 -5.96
N LYS A 4 27.27 -23.31 -4.73
CA LYS A 4 26.55 -24.43 -4.12
C LYS A 4 25.09 -24.47 -4.61
N ASN A 5 24.88 -24.87 -5.85
CA ASN A 5 23.58 -24.83 -6.54
C ASN A 5 22.44 -25.48 -5.74
N ASN A 6 22.68 -26.61 -5.07
CA ASN A 6 21.66 -27.30 -4.26
C ASN A 6 21.18 -26.48 -3.05
N ALA A 7 22.10 -25.74 -2.41
CA ALA A 7 21.75 -24.87 -1.28
C ALA A 7 20.94 -23.65 -1.75
N ILE A 8 21.26 -23.14 -2.95
CA ILE A 8 20.55 -22.02 -3.58
C ILE A 8 19.12 -22.44 -3.96
N SER A 9 18.93 -23.57 -4.63
CA SER A 9 17.59 -24.06 -5.02
C SER A 9 16.71 -24.35 -3.80
N LYS A 10 17.26 -24.96 -2.74
CA LYS A 10 16.53 -25.17 -1.47
C LYS A 10 16.08 -23.86 -0.82
N ARG A 11 16.82 -22.76 -1.00
CA ARG A 11 16.42 -21.44 -0.50
C ARG A 11 15.33 -20.82 -1.39
N LEU A 12 15.50 -20.86 -2.71
CA LEU A 12 14.52 -20.33 -3.67
C LEU A 12 13.13 -21.00 -3.55
N HIS A 13 13.07 -22.31 -3.25
CA HIS A 13 11.81 -23.02 -3.05
C HIS A 13 11.08 -22.63 -1.76
N ARG A 14 11.80 -22.11 -0.75
CA ARG A 14 11.21 -21.66 0.53
C ARG A 14 10.84 -20.18 0.55
N MET A 15 11.15 -19.45 -0.51
CA MET A 15 10.75 -18.05 -0.61
C MET A 15 9.25 -17.95 -0.90
N GLY A 16 8.57 -17.05 -0.19
CA GLY A 16 7.19 -16.69 -0.50
C GLY A 16 7.04 -16.30 -1.98
N ARG A 17 5.91 -16.67 -2.58
CA ARG A 17 5.55 -16.27 -3.93
C ARG A 17 4.48 -15.20 -3.84
N MET A 18 4.62 -14.16 -4.65
CA MET A 18 3.60 -13.12 -4.82
C MET A 18 2.86 -13.39 -6.12
N ILE A 19 1.52 -13.33 -6.07
CA ILE A 19 0.67 -13.50 -7.24
C ILE A 19 -0.09 -12.20 -7.44
N LEU A 20 0.06 -11.58 -8.61
CA LEU A 20 -0.73 -10.43 -9.04
C LEU A 20 -1.81 -10.92 -10.00
N MET A 21 -3.06 -10.54 -9.74
CA MET A 21 -4.21 -10.88 -10.58
C MET A 21 -4.94 -9.59 -10.93
N GLY A 22 -5.28 -9.44 -12.22
CA GLY A 22 -6.04 -8.32 -12.75
C GLY A 22 -7.24 -8.83 -13.54
N ASN A 23 -8.21 -7.95 -13.78
CA ASN A 23 -9.40 -8.26 -14.59
C ASN A 23 -9.23 -7.87 -16.07
N SER A 24 -8.05 -7.39 -16.46
CA SER A 24 -7.75 -6.93 -17.81
C SER A 24 -6.44 -7.52 -18.30
N GLU A 25 -6.35 -7.75 -19.60
CA GLU A 25 -5.12 -8.15 -20.26
C GLU A 25 -4.18 -6.95 -20.34
N MET A 26 -3.02 -7.02 -19.69
CA MET A 26 -2.00 -5.96 -19.74
C MET A 26 -0.61 -6.57 -19.70
N GLN A 27 0.39 -5.82 -20.16
CA GLN A 27 1.78 -6.26 -20.08
C GLN A 27 2.24 -6.31 -18.62
N TRP A 28 3.16 -7.23 -18.33
CA TRP A 28 3.66 -7.45 -16.97
C TRP A 28 4.16 -6.17 -16.30
N ASN A 29 4.89 -5.33 -17.04
CA ASN A 29 5.42 -4.07 -16.52
C ASN A 29 4.29 -3.11 -16.12
N ASP A 30 3.27 -2.98 -16.97
CA ASP A 30 2.12 -2.12 -16.67
C ASP A 30 1.36 -2.62 -15.44
N MET A 31 1.18 -3.95 -15.31
CA MET A 31 0.53 -4.55 -14.14
C MET A 31 1.30 -4.27 -12.85
N LEU A 32 2.62 -4.39 -12.90
CA LEU A 32 3.49 -4.13 -11.77
C LEU A 32 3.46 -2.64 -11.39
N ASP A 33 3.50 -1.73 -12.37
CA ASP A 33 3.47 -0.30 -12.12
C ASP A 33 2.10 0.15 -11.58
N LEU A 34 1.01 -0.42 -12.09
CA LEU A 34 -0.33 -0.23 -11.54
C LEU A 34 -0.41 -0.73 -10.09
N TYR A 35 0.11 -1.93 -9.80
CA TYR A 35 0.15 -2.45 -8.43
C TYR A 35 0.96 -1.53 -7.49
N ARG A 36 2.13 -1.05 -7.93
CA ARG A 36 2.96 -0.11 -7.15
C ARG A 36 2.27 1.24 -6.91
N SER A 37 1.43 1.69 -7.82
CA SER A 37 0.62 2.91 -7.59
C SER A 37 -0.32 2.75 -6.40
N ARG A 38 -0.84 1.55 -6.15
CA ARG A 38 -1.66 1.23 -4.97
C ARG A 38 -0.84 1.31 -3.68
N GLU A 39 0.39 0.82 -3.71
CA GLU A 39 1.30 0.86 -2.56
C GLU A 39 1.58 2.30 -2.08
N ARG A 40 1.71 3.26 -3.01
CA ARG A 40 1.86 4.68 -2.65
C ARG A 40 0.66 5.20 -1.86
N VAL A 41 -0.56 4.82 -2.27
CA VAL A 41 -1.79 5.19 -1.55
C VAL A 41 -1.82 4.55 -0.17
N GLU A 42 -1.50 3.26 -0.04
CA GLU A 42 -1.45 2.56 1.25
C GLU A 42 -0.43 3.18 2.22
N LYS A 43 0.72 3.60 1.69
CA LYS A 43 1.72 4.33 2.47
C LYS A 43 1.18 5.68 2.93
N GLY A 44 0.59 6.48 2.04
CA GLY A 44 -0.01 7.76 2.43
C GLY A 44 -1.08 7.61 3.53
N PHE A 45 -1.95 6.59 3.45
CA PHE A 45 -2.91 6.32 4.54
C PHE A 45 -2.24 5.92 5.86
N ARG A 46 -1.09 5.22 5.81
CA ARG A 46 -0.33 4.85 7.01
C ARG A 46 0.30 6.10 7.63
N ASP A 47 0.92 6.94 6.82
CA ASP A 47 1.57 8.16 7.25
C ASP A 47 0.52 9.13 7.85
N MET A 48 -0.65 9.27 7.21
CA MET A 48 -1.80 10.01 7.74
C MET A 48 -2.25 9.50 9.12
N LYS A 49 -2.34 8.18 9.32
CA LYS A 49 -2.76 7.60 10.62
C LYS A 49 -1.68 7.74 11.70
N SER A 50 -0.41 7.71 11.31
CA SER A 50 0.75 7.77 12.22
C SER A 50 1.07 9.20 12.63
N ASP A 51 1.17 10.10 11.65
CA ASP A 51 1.79 11.42 11.83
C ASP A 51 0.76 12.53 12.04
N LEU A 52 -0.45 12.37 11.49
CA LEU A 52 -1.54 13.33 11.68
C LEU A 52 -2.48 12.96 12.84
N GLU A 53 -2.17 11.89 13.59
CA GLU A 53 -3.07 11.29 14.59
C GLU A 53 -4.52 11.23 14.07
N ALA A 54 -4.69 10.85 12.79
CA ALA A 54 -5.93 11.02 12.02
C ALA A 54 -7.12 10.18 12.52
N LEU A 55 -7.02 9.59 13.71
CA LEU A 55 -8.14 9.01 14.43
C LEU A 55 -8.78 10.13 15.26
N PRO A 56 -10.08 10.40 15.07
CA PRO A 56 -10.75 11.41 15.88
C PRO A 56 -10.74 10.99 17.35
N MET A 57 -9.83 11.57 18.15
CA MET A 57 -9.82 11.40 19.60
C MET A 57 -10.98 12.20 20.19
N GLY A 58 -12.16 11.58 20.26
CA GLY A 58 -13.29 12.10 21.02
C GLY A 58 -14.30 12.97 20.27
N THR A 59 -14.55 12.74 18.97
CA THR A 59 -15.67 13.42 18.29
C THR A 59 -17.01 12.98 18.88
N HIS A 60 -17.80 13.94 19.35
CA HIS A 60 -19.06 13.70 20.06
C HIS A 60 -20.25 13.34 19.15
N THR A 61 -20.17 13.63 17.85
CA THR A 61 -21.22 13.33 16.87
C THR A 61 -20.66 12.74 15.58
N ASP A 62 -21.47 11.91 14.92
CA ASP A 62 -21.10 11.30 13.64
C ASP A 62 -20.80 12.35 12.56
N GLU A 63 -21.54 13.46 12.51
CA GLU A 63 -21.32 14.52 11.51
C GLU A 63 -19.91 15.12 11.62
N THR A 64 -19.42 15.29 12.86
CA THR A 64 -18.07 15.80 13.11
C THR A 64 -17.01 14.80 12.63
N MET A 65 -17.25 13.50 12.86
CA MET A 65 -16.38 12.43 12.35
C MET A 65 -16.32 12.45 10.82
N HIS A 66 -17.46 12.55 10.14
CA HIS A 66 -17.53 12.59 8.67
C HIS A 66 -16.80 13.80 8.11
N GLY A 67 -16.99 14.99 8.69
CA GLY A 67 -16.30 16.20 8.28
C GLY A 67 -14.78 16.12 8.48
N TYR A 68 -14.35 15.56 9.62
CA TYR A 68 -12.94 15.34 9.89
C TYR A 68 -12.30 14.35 8.90
N LEU A 69 -12.95 13.21 8.65
CA LEU A 69 -12.49 12.24 7.65
C LEU A 69 -12.37 12.87 6.27
N LEU A 70 -13.35 13.70 5.85
CA LEU A 70 -13.29 14.41 4.57
C LEU A 70 -12.04 15.29 4.46
N VAL A 71 -11.73 16.09 5.49
CA VAL A 71 -10.54 16.93 5.50
C VAL A 71 -9.26 16.09 5.43
N GLN A 72 -9.19 14.98 6.15
CA GLN A 72 -8.06 14.05 6.10
C GLN A 72 -7.89 13.44 4.70
N PHE A 73 -8.98 13.05 4.03
CA PHE A 73 -8.93 12.58 2.65
C PHE A 73 -8.42 13.65 1.68
N VAL A 74 -8.86 14.90 1.82
CA VAL A 74 -8.39 16.00 0.98
C VAL A 74 -6.90 16.27 1.21
N ALA A 75 -6.46 16.29 2.47
CA ALA A 75 -5.05 16.45 2.81
C ALA A 75 -4.18 15.34 2.21
N LEU A 76 -4.64 14.08 2.29
CA LEU A 76 -3.97 12.93 1.68
C LEU A 76 -3.86 13.05 0.14
N ILE A 77 -4.91 13.53 -0.54
CA ILE A 77 -4.87 13.75 -1.99
C ILE A 77 -3.85 14.84 -2.37
N LEU A 78 -3.71 15.87 -1.53
CA LEU A 78 -2.74 16.96 -1.76
C LEU A 78 -1.30 16.49 -1.53
N ASP A 79 -1.08 15.60 -0.56
CA ASP A 79 0.25 15.05 -0.25
C ASP A 79 0.71 13.99 -1.27
N LEU A 80 -0.23 13.20 -1.81
CA LEU A 80 0.04 12.19 -2.83
C LEU A 80 0.28 12.76 -4.25
N ARG A 81 0.06 14.07 -4.45
CA ARG A 81 0.25 14.78 -5.72
C ARG A 81 1.68 15.31 -5.87
#